data_AF-A0A7Y5U6N5-F1
#
_entry.id   AF-A0A7Y5U6N5-F1
#
_cell.length_a   1.000
_cell.length_b   1.000
_cell.length_c   1.000
_cell.angle_alpha   90.00
_cell.angle_beta   90.00
_cell.angle_gamma   90.00
#
_symmetry.space_group_name_H-M   'P 1'
#
loop_
_entity.id
_entity.type
_entity.pdbx_description
1 polymer ?
#
loop_
_entity_poly.entity_id
_entity_poly.type
_entity_poly.pdbx_seq_one_letter_code
_entity_poly.pdbx_strand_id
1 'polypeptide(L)'
;MKRLIALGALALAALSLAAVAGADPGHHGKGDKAGHSRFTFTFVTTDKGSCGTEWANDTVKRTFIVKDNGDGTFRLTRRDRGMFTTMAGASPGSCETTGHHGKTVRAGVTGTLVGFLRGTVSGGTFNPKATCTSTDCGATDTFLKTFFGTGAQFSCSMTSTDCAFNFNYTAAHHQSLLFRHWQDKGKGAGTSLVERFSGDIADA
;
A
#
# COMPACT_ATOMS: atom_id res chain seq x y z
N MET A 1 -33.95 -6.80 -22.52
CA MET A 1 -34.94 -5.78 -22.14
C MET A 1 -34.24 -4.66 -21.40
N LYS A 2 -34.26 -3.47 -21.99
CA LYS A 2 -33.66 -2.24 -21.46
C LYS A 2 -34.44 -1.79 -20.22
N ARG A 3 -33.74 -1.42 -19.15
CA ARG A 3 -34.23 -0.43 -18.19
C ARG A 3 -33.13 0.58 -17.90
N LEU A 4 -33.28 1.72 -18.56
CA LEU A 4 -32.64 2.99 -18.27
C LEU A 4 -33.33 3.59 -17.04
N ILE A 5 -32.56 4.06 -16.05
CA ILE A 5 -32.97 5.20 -15.22
C ILE A 5 -31.77 6.14 -15.16
N ALA A 6 -32.02 7.38 -15.53
CA ALA A 6 -31.07 8.45 -15.70
C ALA A 6 -31.07 9.37 -14.46
N LEU A 7 -29.88 9.96 -14.25
CA LEU A 7 -29.62 11.34 -13.78
C LEU A 7 -30.13 11.77 -12.39
N GLY A 8 -29.16 11.94 -11.48
CA GLY A 8 -29.20 12.92 -10.40
C GLY A 8 -27.81 13.52 -10.25
N ALA A 9 -27.57 14.67 -10.87
CA ALA A 9 -26.32 15.42 -10.78
C ALA A 9 -26.26 16.17 -9.43
N LEU A 10 -25.22 15.90 -8.65
CA LEU A 10 -24.76 16.76 -7.57
C LEU A 10 -23.26 16.96 -7.76
N ALA A 11 -22.93 18.05 -8.46
CA ALA A 11 -21.57 18.52 -8.60
C ALA A 11 -21.16 19.21 -7.29
N LEU A 12 -20.39 18.52 -6.46
CA LEU A 12 -19.49 19.18 -5.51
C LEU A 12 -18.11 19.23 -6.17
N ALA A 13 -17.78 20.42 -6.68
CA ALA A 13 -16.43 20.75 -7.12
C ALA A 13 -15.51 20.73 -5.89
N ALA A 14 -14.76 19.65 -5.71
CA ALA A 14 -13.61 19.65 -4.82
C ALA A 14 -12.48 20.41 -5.52
N LEU A 15 -12.10 21.57 -4.98
CA LEU A 15 -10.85 22.24 -5.33
C LEU A 15 -9.69 21.31 -4.97
N SER A 16 -9.12 20.63 -5.95
CA SER A 16 -7.82 20.00 -5.81
C SER A 16 -6.75 21.09 -5.88
N LEU A 17 -6.23 21.50 -4.72
CA LEU A 17 -4.92 22.16 -4.69
C LEU A 17 -3.88 21.10 -5.09
N ALA A 18 -3.56 21.05 -6.39
CA ALA A 18 -2.35 20.40 -6.86
C ALA A 18 -1.16 21.22 -6.39
N ALA A 19 -0.66 20.92 -5.19
CA ALA A 19 0.69 21.31 -4.81
C ALA A 19 1.65 20.48 -5.67
N VAL A 20 2.14 21.08 -6.76
CA VAL A 20 3.26 20.58 -7.55
C VAL A 20 4.51 20.67 -6.68
N ALA A 21 4.71 19.68 -5.81
CA ALA A 21 6.01 19.38 -5.27
C ALA A 21 6.78 18.66 -6.39
N GLY A 22 7.66 19.39 -7.08
CA GLY A 22 8.59 18.81 -8.03
C GLY A 22 9.41 17.72 -7.35
N ALA A 23 9.08 16.47 -7.63
CA ALA A 23 9.94 15.35 -7.30
C ALA A 23 11.09 15.36 -8.30
N ASP A 24 12.23 15.93 -7.88
CA ASP A 24 13.53 15.67 -8.49
C ASP A 24 13.70 14.15 -8.60
N PRO A 25 13.87 13.58 -9.81
CA PRO A 25 14.16 12.16 -9.98
C PRO A 25 15.60 11.93 -9.53
N GLY A 26 15.82 11.89 -8.21
CA GLY A 26 17.12 11.84 -7.56
C GLY A 26 18.04 10.81 -8.21
N HIS A 27 18.84 11.29 -9.16
CA HIS A 27 19.81 10.54 -9.94
C HIS A 27 21.11 10.43 -9.17
N HIS A 28 21.09 9.78 -8.01
CA HIS A 28 22.32 9.41 -7.30
C HIS A 28 22.17 8.01 -6.74
N GLY A 29 22.33 7.01 -7.61
CA GLY A 29 22.73 5.68 -7.22
C GLY A 29 24.11 5.75 -6.56
N LYS A 30 24.16 6.04 -5.25
CA LYS A 30 25.35 5.74 -4.45
C LYS A 30 25.50 4.22 -4.47
N GLY A 31 26.62 3.75 -5.04
CA GLY A 31 26.93 2.34 -5.24
C GLY A 31 26.51 1.48 -4.05
N ASP A 32 25.45 0.68 -4.26
CA ASP A 32 24.98 -0.25 -3.25
C ASP A 32 25.99 -1.37 -3.12
N LYS A 33 26.24 -1.76 -1.88
CA LYS A 33 27.03 -2.95 -1.51
C LYS A 33 26.58 -4.15 -2.36
N ALA A 34 27.55 -4.92 -2.84
CA ALA A 34 27.33 -6.10 -3.70
C ALA A 34 26.11 -6.92 -3.23
N GLY A 35 25.04 -6.96 -4.06
CA GLY A 35 23.89 -7.87 -3.88
C GLY A 35 22.51 -7.26 -3.64
N HIS A 36 22.37 -5.93 -3.49
CA HIS A 36 21.04 -5.29 -3.33
C HIS A 36 20.85 -4.09 -4.26
N SER A 37 19.71 -4.00 -4.94
CA SER A 37 19.28 -2.79 -5.68
C SER A 37 18.12 -2.12 -4.95
N ARG A 38 18.19 -0.79 -4.78
CA ARG A 38 17.17 -0.01 -4.06
C ARG A 38 16.52 1.05 -4.94
N PHE A 39 15.19 1.10 -4.92
CA PHE A 39 14.40 2.10 -5.65
C PHE A 39 13.37 2.71 -4.71
N THR A 40 13.23 4.03 -4.74
CA THR A 40 12.30 4.76 -3.85
C THR A 40 11.39 5.65 -4.66
N PHE A 41 10.09 5.56 -4.36
CA PHE A 41 9.04 6.33 -5.02
C PHE A 41 8.09 6.92 -3.97
N THR A 42 7.49 8.05 -4.31
CA THR A 42 6.38 8.62 -3.55
C THR A 42 5.13 8.51 -4.43
N PHE A 43 4.03 8.01 -3.86
CA PHE A 43 2.76 7.91 -4.57
C PHE A 43 1.59 8.02 -3.59
N VAL A 44 0.40 8.29 -4.13
CA VAL A 44 -0.85 8.33 -3.37
C VAL A 44 -1.68 7.09 -3.72
N THR A 45 -2.29 6.47 -2.71
CA THR A 45 -3.16 5.30 -2.89
C THR A 45 -4.31 5.34 -1.90
N THR A 46 -5.39 4.66 -2.21
CA THR A 46 -6.51 4.48 -1.30
C THR A 46 -6.41 3.12 -0.62
N ASP A 47 -6.61 3.07 0.70
CA ASP A 47 -6.59 1.85 1.50
C ASP A 47 -8.01 1.38 1.81
N LYS A 48 -8.22 0.06 1.78
CA LYS A 48 -9.53 -0.60 1.89
C LYS A 48 -9.77 -1.32 3.22
N GLY A 49 -8.82 -1.22 4.16
CA GLY A 49 -8.89 -1.89 5.45
C GLY A 49 -9.01 -3.42 5.30
N SER A 50 -9.38 -4.10 6.40
CA SER A 50 -9.69 -5.53 6.36
C SER A 50 -11.06 -5.83 5.76
N CYS A 51 -11.91 -4.80 5.63
CA CYS A 51 -13.33 -4.95 5.30
C CYS A 51 -13.67 -4.62 3.84
N GLY A 52 -12.66 -4.31 3.02
CA GLY A 52 -12.81 -4.07 1.58
C GLY A 52 -13.42 -2.72 1.20
N THR A 53 -13.78 -1.89 2.18
CA THR A 53 -14.30 -0.53 1.95
C THR A 53 -13.19 0.49 2.13
N GLU A 54 -13.09 1.43 1.20
CA GLU A 54 -12.11 2.50 1.25
C GLU A 54 -12.29 3.36 2.52
N TRP A 55 -11.24 3.48 3.33
CA TRP A 55 -11.29 4.21 4.62
C TRP A 55 -10.24 5.32 4.75
N ALA A 56 -9.13 5.26 4.00
CA ALA A 56 -8.10 6.29 4.03
C ALA A 56 -7.42 6.52 2.67
N ASN A 57 -6.95 7.74 2.46
CA ASN A 57 -5.98 8.07 1.43
C ASN A 57 -4.58 8.14 2.04
N ASP A 58 -3.67 7.37 1.47
CA ASP A 58 -2.31 7.20 1.92
C ASP A 58 -1.36 7.94 0.99
N THR A 59 -0.48 8.75 1.57
CA THR A 59 0.70 9.30 0.87
C THR A 59 1.92 8.52 1.33
N VAL A 60 2.47 7.70 0.44
CA VAL A 60 3.47 6.68 0.81
C VAL A 60 4.79 6.95 0.11
N LYS A 61 5.87 7.02 0.91
CA LYS A 61 7.24 6.81 0.43
C LYS A 61 7.55 5.33 0.50
N ARG A 62 7.56 4.68 -0.65
CA ARG A 62 7.83 3.25 -0.80
C ARG A 62 9.24 3.01 -1.28
N THR A 63 9.92 2.07 -0.64
CA THR A 63 11.26 1.62 -1.02
C THR A 63 11.22 0.15 -1.38
N PHE A 64 11.53 -0.16 -2.64
CA PHE A 64 11.77 -1.51 -3.11
C PHE A 64 13.25 -1.86 -2.93
N ILE A 65 13.49 -3.05 -2.39
CA ILE A 65 14.82 -3.64 -2.24
C ILE A 65 14.77 -4.98 -2.96
N VAL A 66 15.53 -5.09 -4.04
CA VAL A 66 15.68 -6.31 -4.83
C VAL A 66 16.96 -7.00 -4.41
N LYS A 67 16.87 -8.29 -4.11
CA LYS A 67 18.01 -9.18 -3.87
C LYS A 67 17.91 -10.37 -4.81
N ASP A 68 18.98 -10.66 -5.55
CA ASP A 68 19.11 -11.88 -6.33
C ASP A 68 19.28 -13.10 -5.41
N ASN A 69 18.53 -14.16 -5.68
CA ASN A 69 18.63 -15.43 -4.94
C ASN A 69 19.67 -16.39 -5.54
N GLY A 70 20.18 -16.11 -6.74
CA GLY A 70 21.17 -16.93 -7.44
C GLY A 70 20.59 -18.12 -8.21
N ASP A 71 19.26 -18.24 -8.27
CA ASP A 71 18.51 -19.33 -8.89
C ASP A 71 17.56 -18.84 -10.01
N GLY A 72 17.72 -17.59 -10.46
CA GLY A 72 16.84 -16.94 -11.41
C GLY A 72 15.60 -16.30 -10.78
N THR A 73 15.44 -16.36 -9.46
CA THR A 73 14.41 -15.63 -8.71
C THR A 73 14.99 -14.48 -7.90
N PHE A 74 14.13 -13.56 -7.46
CA PHE A 74 14.54 -12.39 -6.70
C PHE A 74 13.69 -12.22 -5.45
N ARG A 75 14.33 -12.01 -4.32
CA ARG A 75 13.64 -11.55 -3.11
C ARG A 75 13.34 -10.06 -3.25
N LEU A 76 12.05 -9.72 -3.30
CA LEU A 76 11.57 -8.34 -3.28
C LEU A 76 11.09 -7.99 -1.87
N THR A 77 11.68 -6.96 -1.28
CA THR A 77 11.20 -6.34 -0.04
C THR A 77 10.72 -4.92 -0.35
N ARG A 78 9.45 -4.66 -0.09
CA ARG A 78 8.82 -3.35 -0.11
C ARG A 78 8.76 -2.82 1.32
N ARG A 79 9.23 -1.60 1.54
CA ARG A 79 9.10 -0.88 2.82
C ARG A 79 8.35 0.42 2.60
N ASP A 80 7.32 0.62 3.40
CA ASP A 80 6.41 1.74 3.27
C ASP A 80 6.52 2.61 4.52
N ARG A 81 6.63 3.93 4.30
CA ARG A 81 6.54 4.96 5.33
C ARG A 81 5.71 6.10 4.76
N GLY A 82 4.72 6.57 5.48
CA GLY A 82 3.82 7.57 4.95
C GLY A 82 2.91 8.18 5.98
N MET A 83 1.95 8.93 5.46
CA MET A 83 0.85 9.50 6.20
C MET A 83 -0.46 9.01 5.60
N PHE A 84 -1.49 8.91 6.43
CA PHE A 84 -2.84 8.63 5.97
C PHE A 84 -3.77 9.78 6.36
N THR A 85 -4.84 9.96 5.60
CA THR A 85 -5.99 10.80 5.95
C THR A 85 -7.27 10.01 5.74
N THR A 86 -8.11 9.90 6.77
CA THR A 86 -9.34 9.12 6.68
C THR A 86 -10.40 9.77 5.81
N MET A 87 -11.22 8.93 5.20
CA MET A 87 -12.49 9.28 4.60
C MET A 87 -13.61 8.91 5.57
N ALA A 88 -14.71 9.66 5.54
CA ALA A 88 -15.84 9.37 6.40
C ALA A 88 -16.49 8.05 5.97
N GLY A 89 -16.68 7.12 6.89
CA GLY A 89 -17.28 5.82 6.58
C GLY A 89 -16.90 4.73 7.56
N ALA A 90 -16.78 3.51 7.05
CA ALA A 90 -16.34 2.35 7.82
C ALA A 90 -14.90 2.54 8.33
N SER A 91 -14.64 2.18 9.59
CA SER A 91 -13.28 2.07 10.12
C SER A 91 -12.53 0.89 9.47
N PRO A 92 -11.18 0.87 9.45
CA PRO A 92 -10.43 -0.17 8.74
C PRO A 92 -10.73 -1.59 9.23
N GLY A 93 -11.10 -1.76 10.51
CA GLY A 93 -11.52 -3.04 11.10
C GLY A 93 -13.02 -3.17 11.36
N SER A 94 -13.90 -2.42 10.67
CA SER A 94 -15.33 -2.34 11.03
C SER A 94 -16.10 -3.67 11.04
N CYS A 95 -15.65 -4.63 10.24
CA CYS A 95 -16.22 -5.97 10.05
C CYS A 95 -15.69 -6.99 11.05
N GLU A 96 -14.68 -6.63 11.85
CA GLU A 96 -14.23 -7.48 12.94
C GLU A 96 -15.35 -7.65 13.97
N THR A 97 -15.40 -8.86 14.54
CA THR A 97 -16.41 -9.26 15.53
C THR A 97 -15.81 -9.52 16.91
N THR A 98 -14.47 -9.48 17.01
CA THR A 98 -13.73 -9.74 18.25
C THR A 98 -12.56 -8.76 18.39
N GLY A 99 -12.12 -8.52 19.62
CA GLY A 99 -11.01 -7.61 19.91
C GLY A 99 -11.39 -6.13 19.94
N HIS A 100 -10.38 -5.26 19.95
CA HIS A 100 -10.56 -3.81 19.97
C HIS A 100 -10.86 -3.30 18.55
N HIS A 101 -12.14 -3.18 18.21
CA HIS A 101 -12.59 -2.65 16.92
C HIS A 101 -13.73 -1.65 17.08
N GLY A 102 -13.78 -0.67 16.17
CA GLY A 102 -14.88 0.27 16.03
C GLY A 102 -15.82 -0.11 14.90
N LYS A 103 -16.57 0.87 14.40
CA LYS A 103 -17.49 0.72 13.25
C LYS A 103 -17.29 1.79 12.21
N THR A 104 -17.08 3.03 12.64
CA THR A 104 -16.95 4.17 11.75
C THR A 104 -15.78 5.06 12.12
N VAL A 105 -15.32 5.82 11.13
CA VAL A 105 -14.37 6.91 11.31
C VAL A 105 -14.82 8.10 10.49
N ARG A 106 -14.69 9.31 11.04
CA ARG A 106 -14.95 10.57 10.38
C ARG A 106 -13.82 10.92 9.41
N ALA A 107 -14.13 11.76 8.42
CA ALA A 107 -13.12 12.25 7.49
C ALA A 107 -12.09 13.15 8.21
N GLY A 108 -10.86 13.18 7.68
CA GLY A 108 -9.83 14.12 8.09
C GLY A 108 -9.03 13.72 9.33
N VAL A 109 -9.21 12.50 9.86
CA VAL A 109 -8.27 11.95 10.85
C VAL A 109 -6.96 11.70 10.14
N THR A 110 -5.88 12.22 10.70
CA THR A 110 -4.53 12.07 10.13
C THR A 110 -3.65 11.20 11.00
N GLY A 111 -2.64 10.58 10.40
CA GLY A 111 -1.67 9.80 11.15
C GLY A 111 -0.54 9.29 10.27
N THR A 112 0.24 8.37 10.83
CA THR A 112 1.37 7.76 10.14
C THR A 112 1.07 6.31 9.79
N LEU A 113 1.67 5.86 8.69
CA LEU A 113 1.68 4.46 8.30
C LEU A 113 3.12 3.97 8.13
N VAL A 114 3.40 2.79 8.64
CA VAL A 114 4.68 2.10 8.42
C VAL A 114 4.43 0.63 8.17
N GLY A 115 5.20 0.04 7.26
CA GLY A 115 5.09 -1.39 7.06
C GLY A 115 6.05 -1.98 6.05
N PHE A 116 5.90 -3.28 5.85
CA PHE A 116 6.62 -3.99 4.81
C PHE A 116 5.75 -5.05 4.15
N LEU A 117 6.12 -5.37 2.91
CA LEU A 117 5.67 -6.54 2.17
C LEU A 117 6.92 -7.23 1.62
N ARG A 118 7.01 -8.55 1.73
CA ARG A 118 8.16 -9.31 1.28
C ARG A 118 7.72 -10.61 0.63
N GLY A 119 8.24 -10.88 -0.55
CA GLY A 119 8.00 -12.12 -1.29
C GLY A 119 9.06 -12.35 -2.36
N THR A 120 8.83 -13.33 -3.22
CA THR A 120 9.74 -13.71 -4.30
C THR A 120 9.14 -13.37 -5.66
N VAL A 121 9.98 -12.84 -6.53
CA VAL A 121 9.69 -12.56 -7.92
C VAL A 121 10.31 -13.65 -8.79
N SER A 122 9.52 -14.21 -9.71
CA SER A 122 9.93 -15.22 -10.69
C SER A 122 9.41 -14.87 -12.08
N GLY A 123 9.86 -15.58 -13.13
CA GLY A 123 9.32 -15.43 -14.49
C GLY A 123 9.68 -14.13 -15.22
N GLY A 124 10.55 -13.29 -14.64
CA GLY A 124 11.00 -12.03 -15.23
C GLY A 124 12.52 -11.90 -15.23
N THR A 125 13.02 -10.86 -15.91
CA THR A 125 14.45 -10.52 -15.96
C THR A 125 14.66 -9.17 -15.31
N PHE A 126 15.38 -9.15 -14.19
CA PHE A 126 15.63 -7.91 -13.46
C PHE A 126 16.54 -6.96 -14.26
N ASN A 127 16.04 -5.77 -14.57
CA ASN A 127 16.79 -4.68 -15.18
C ASN A 127 17.02 -3.56 -14.15
N PRO A 128 18.16 -3.51 -13.46
CA PRO A 128 18.45 -2.47 -12.46
C PRO A 128 18.61 -1.07 -13.07
N LYS A 129 18.73 -0.97 -14.40
CA LYS A 129 18.86 0.29 -15.14
C LYS A 129 17.54 0.78 -15.73
N ALA A 130 16.44 0.05 -15.54
CA ALA A 130 15.13 0.50 -15.97
C ALA A 130 14.79 1.83 -15.28
N THR A 131 14.13 2.72 -16.01
CA THR A 131 13.62 3.99 -15.49
C THR A 131 12.10 3.92 -15.44
N CYS A 132 11.53 4.53 -14.39
CA CYS A 132 10.09 4.60 -14.21
C CYS A 132 9.71 6.05 -14.02
N THR A 133 8.93 6.60 -14.95
CA THR A 133 8.57 8.03 -15.01
C THR A 133 7.08 8.29 -14.72
N SER A 134 6.29 7.24 -14.55
CA SER A 134 4.88 7.35 -14.16
C SER A 134 4.74 7.83 -12.70
N THR A 135 3.64 8.51 -12.39
CA THR A 135 3.25 8.79 -11.00
C THR A 135 3.00 7.53 -10.18
N ASP A 136 2.71 6.42 -10.86
CA ASP A 136 2.34 5.15 -10.24
C ASP A 136 3.53 4.20 -10.07
N CYS A 137 4.77 4.68 -10.23
CA CYS A 137 5.97 3.85 -10.05
C CYS A 137 6.12 3.26 -8.64
N GLY A 138 5.43 3.84 -7.65
CA GLY A 138 5.30 3.25 -6.33
C GLY A 138 4.34 2.05 -6.27
N ALA A 139 3.44 1.87 -7.23
CA ALA A 139 2.58 0.69 -7.28
C ALA A 139 3.42 -0.58 -7.55
N THR A 140 3.17 -1.64 -6.78
CA THR A 140 3.99 -2.86 -6.84
C THR A 140 3.94 -3.51 -8.23
N ASP A 141 2.76 -3.55 -8.86
CA ASP A 141 2.55 -4.09 -10.20
C ASP A 141 3.30 -3.29 -11.28
N THR A 142 3.25 -1.97 -11.20
CA THR A 142 3.97 -1.06 -12.10
C THR A 142 5.48 -1.23 -11.94
N PHE A 143 5.97 -1.35 -10.70
CA PHE A 143 7.37 -1.65 -10.43
C PHE A 143 7.79 -3.01 -11.02
N LEU A 144 7.03 -4.07 -10.76
CA LEU A 144 7.31 -5.41 -11.30
C LEU A 144 7.37 -5.40 -12.83
N LYS A 145 6.37 -4.82 -13.50
CA LYS A 145 6.32 -4.73 -14.95
C LYS A 145 7.51 -3.95 -15.52
N THR A 146 7.89 -2.85 -14.88
CA THR A 146 8.96 -1.96 -15.36
C THR A 146 10.35 -2.57 -15.17
N PHE A 147 10.61 -3.16 -14.00
CA PHE A 147 11.94 -3.63 -13.63
C PHE A 147 12.17 -5.12 -13.91
N PHE A 148 11.13 -5.93 -14.10
CA PHE A 148 11.23 -7.37 -14.35
C PHE A 148 10.55 -7.83 -15.64
N GLY A 149 9.74 -6.97 -16.28
CA GLY A 149 8.96 -7.30 -17.47
C GLY A 149 7.57 -7.87 -17.15
N THR A 150 6.72 -8.02 -18.18
CA THR A 150 5.32 -8.45 -18.04
C THR A 150 5.14 -9.91 -17.64
N GLY A 151 6.18 -10.74 -17.78
CA GLY A 151 6.16 -12.14 -17.33
C GLY A 151 6.41 -12.32 -15.84
N ALA A 152 6.79 -11.24 -15.13
CA ALA A 152 7.13 -11.30 -13.73
C ALA A 152 5.91 -11.69 -12.87
N GLN A 153 6.09 -12.72 -12.06
CA GLN A 153 5.15 -13.17 -11.05
C GLN A 153 5.68 -12.80 -9.68
N PHE A 154 4.79 -12.38 -8.78
CA PHE A 154 5.15 -12.06 -7.40
C PHE A 154 4.32 -12.91 -6.44
N SER A 155 5.00 -13.61 -5.54
CA SER A 155 4.37 -14.56 -4.61
C SER A 155 3.26 -13.92 -3.75
N CYS A 156 3.36 -12.62 -3.42
CA CYS A 156 2.33 -11.91 -2.67
C CYS A 156 1.09 -11.51 -3.51
N SER A 157 1.09 -11.76 -4.82
CA SER A 157 -0.04 -11.48 -5.73
C SER A 157 -0.70 -12.77 -6.26
N MET A 158 -0.32 -13.92 -5.70
CA MET A 158 -0.78 -15.24 -6.12
C MET A 158 -1.09 -16.10 -4.89
N THR A 159 -1.66 -17.29 -5.08
CA THR A 159 -1.66 -18.29 -4.02
C THR A 159 -0.23 -18.77 -3.77
N SER A 160 0.31 -18.42 -2.60
CA SER A 160 1.67 -18.78 -2.20
C SER A 160 1.83 -18.72 -0.69
N THR A 161 2.72 -19.53 -0.13
CA THR A 161 3.16 -19.40 1.27
C THR A 161 4.35 -18.44 1.43
N ASP A 162 5.03 -18.08 0.35
CA ASP A 162 6.20 -17.19 0.38
C ASP A 162 5.80 -15.71 0.26
N CYS A 163 4.92 -15.27 1.15
CA CYS A 163 4.62 -13.86 1.35
C CYS A 163 4.62 -13.56 2.84
N ALA A 164 5.07 -12.36 3.21
CA ALA A 164 4.95 -11.86 4.57
C ALA A 164 4.77 -10.34 4.55
N PHE A 165 3.93 -9.85 5.45
CA PHE A 165 3.69 -8.41 5.60
C PHE A 165 3.33 -8.04 7.02
N ASN A 166 3.50 -6.75 7.31
CA ASN A 166 3.03 -6.11 8.52
C ASN A 166 2.92 -4.60 8.26
N PHE A 167 1.71 -4.07 8.31
CA PHE A 167 1.37 -2.67 8.16
C PHE A 167 0.74 -2.16 9.46
N ASN A 168 1.16 -0.96 9.85
CA ASN A 168 0.77 -0.32 11.10
C ASN A 168 0.35 1.09 10.78
N TYR A 169 -0.88 1.40 11.15
CA TYR A 169 -1.45 2.74 11.06
C TYR A 169 -1.62 3.28 12.48
N THR A 170 -1.15 4.49 12.71
CA THR A 170 -1.26 5.16 14.00
C THR A 170 -1.75 6.58 13.81
N ALA A 171 -2.97 6.86 14.27
CA ALA A 171 -3.54 8.19 14.27
C ALA A 171 -2.74 9.13 15.18
N ALA A 172 -2.59 10.38 14.76
CA ALA A 172 -1.96 11.40 15.58
C ALA A 172 -2.75 11.62 16.89
N HIS A 173 -2.04 12.06 17.94
CA HIS A 173 -2.63 12.37 19.23
C HIS A 173 -3.68 13.49 19.13
N HIS A 174 -4.53 13.61 20.16
CA HIS A 174 -5.52 14.68 20.32
C HIS A 174 -6.61 14.77 19.23
N GLN A 175 -6.92 13.66 18.55
CA GLN A 175 -8.04 13.58 17.59
C GLN A 175 -9.29 12.87 18.15
N SER A 176 -9.36 12.64 19.48
CA SER A 176 -10.53 12.11 20.19
C SER A 176 -11.14 10.82 19.59
N LEU A 177 -10.29 9.82 19.34
CA LEU A 177 -10.69 8.53 18.79
C LEU A 177 -10.79 7.46 19.88
N LEU A 178 -11.70 6.52 19.71
CA LEU A 178 -11.83 5.32 20.55
C LEU A 178 -10.63 4.40 20.38
N PHE A 179 -10.27 4.14 19.12
CA PHE A 179 -9.09 3.38 18.75
C PHE A 179 -8.20 4.21 17.83
N ARG A 180 -6.88 4.15 18.07
CA ARG A 180 -5.89 4.99 17.37
C ARG A 180 -4.84 4.21 16.61
N HIS A 181 -4.89 2.89 16.69
CA HIS A 181 -3.87 2.03 16.11
C HIS A 181 -4.53 0.82 15.50
N TRP A 182 -4.27 0.63 14.21
CA TRP A 182 -4.70 -0.53 13.45
C TRP A 182 -3.46 -1.20 12.86
N GLN A 183 -3.36 -2.51 13.07
CA GLN A 183 -2.31 -3.34 12.50
C GLN A 183 -2.95 -4.43 11.64
N ASP A 184 -2.40 -4.57 10.44
CA ASP A 184 -2.65 -5.67 9.55
C ASP A 184 -1.33 -6.42 9.30
N LYS A 185 -1.29 -7.72 9.61
CA LYS A 185 -0.11 -8.55 9.40
C LYS A 185 -0.49 -9.94 8.98
N GLY A 186 0.36 -10.55 8.17
CA GLY A 186 0.10 -11.89 7.71
C GLY A 186 1.28 -12.58 7.06
N LYS A 187 1.02 -13.83 6.71
CA LYS A 187 1.88 -14.67 5.89
C LYS A 187 1.06 -15.38 4.82
N GLY A 188 1.71 -15.72 3.72
CA GLY A 188 1.06 -16.28 2.55
C GLY A 188 0.19 -15.26 1.82
N ALA A 189 -0.39 -15.69 0.70
CA ALA A 189 -1.26 -14.91 -0.17
C ALA A 189 -2.25 -15.86 -0.87
N GLY A 190 -3.31 -15.28 -1.44
CA GLY A 190 -4.40 -16.05 -2.05
C GLY A 190 -5.05 -17.01 -1.04
N THR A 191 -5.28 -18.27 -1.44
CA THR A 191 -5.88 -19.28 -0.55
C THR A 191 -4.92 -19.77 0.55
N SER A 192 -3.65 -19.36 0.52
CA SER A 192 -2.66 -19.66 1.58
C SER A 192 -2.51 -18.53 2.60
N LEU A 193 -3.32 -17.47 2.49
CA LEU A 193 -3.25 -16.30 3.37
C LEU A 193 -3.64 -16.66 4.80
N VAL A 194 -2.77 -16.32 5.73
CA VAL A 194 -3.04 -16.30 7.17
C VAL A 194 -2.78 -14.89 7.66
N GLU A 195 -3.86 -14.16 7.88
CA GLU A 195 -3.87 -12.75 8.25
C GLU A 195 -4.37 -12.57 9.68
N ARG A 196 -3.92 -11.48 10.31
CA ARG A 196 -4.28 -11.12 11.69
C ARG A 196 -4.41 -9.61 11.78
N PHE A 197 -5.59 -9.19 12.22
CA PHE A 197 -5.88 -7.80 12.51
C PHE A 197 -5.79 -7.53 14.00
N SER A 198 -5.40 -6.32 14.37
CA SER A 198 -5.37 -5.88 15.76
C SER A 198 -5.63 -4.39 15.86
N GLY A 199 -6.51 -4.01 16.79
CA GLY A 199 -6.89 -2.62 17.00
C GLY A 199 -7.77 -2.10 15.86
N ASP A 200 -7.93 -0.78 15.82
CA ASP A 200 -8.67 -0.06 14.79
C ASP A 200 -8.30 1.44 14.81
N ILE A 201 -8.78 2.18 13.82
CA ILE A 201 -8.83 3.64 13.82
C ILE A 201 -10.28 4.05 13.67
N ALA A 202 -10.92 4.39 14.79
CA ALA A 202 -12.36 4.61 14.82
C ALA A 202 -12.74 5.68 15.83
N ASP A 203 -13.86 6.35 15.56
CA ASP A 203 -14.52 7.22 16.51
C ASP A 203 -15.18 6.41 17.65
N ALA A 204 -15.60 7.12 18.70
CA ALA A 204 -16.37 6.57 19.83
C ALA A 204 -17.75 6.06 19.42
#